data_AF-A0A9Q0IKD9-F1
#
_entry.id   AF-A0A9Q0IKD9-F1
#
_cell.length_a   1.000
_cell.length_b   1.000
_cell.length_c   1.000
_cell.angle_alpha   90.00
_cell.angle_beta   90.00
_cell.angle_gamma   90.00
#
_symmetry.space_group_name_H-M   'P 1'
#
loop_
_entity.id
_entity.type
_entity.pdbx_description
1 polymer ?
#
loop_
_entity_poly.entity_id
_entity_poly.type
_entity_poly.pdbx_seq_one_letter_code
_entity_poly.pdbx_strand_id
1 'polypeptide(L)'
;VVKWSLPRQGRWRKRRRGEPKVNHRELTSDGLVLLLELLLEEEKLSSTTLHTLHTTYHLHTQDAEVRHRWCELVVKHGHSKAYQDVQDFLVHDQAMGVYLYGELMVQEKPEQQALARRCLSLVQEEMDQSARRVVEEMVL
;
A
#
# COMPACT_ATOMS: atom_id res chain seq x y z
N VAL A 1 57.86 24.13 29.44
CA VAL A 1 56.91 25.13 28.92
C VAL A 1 56.29 24.54 27.65
N VAL A 2 55.13 23.86 27.76
CA VAL A 2 53.81 24.22 27.18
C VAL A 2 53.89 24.67 25.71
N LYS A 3 53.10 24.20 24.75
CA LYS A 3 51.71 23.69 24.78
C LYS A 3 51.39 23.04 23.42
N TRP A 4 50.80 21.84 23.44
CA TRP A 4 50.22 21.18 22.27
C TRP A 4 48.96 21.90 21.78
N SER A 5 48.69 21.92 20.47
CA SER A 5 47.38 22.35 19.93
C SER A 5 47.08 21.68 18.58
N LEU A 6 46.30 20.59 18.63
CA LEU A 6 45.60 20.02 17.48
C LEU A 6 44.41 20.92 17.08
N PRO A 7 44.18 21.19 15.78
CA PRO A 7 42.93 21.79 15.33
C PRO A 7 41.80 20.75 15.36
N ARG A 8 40.76 21.12 16.10
CA ARG A 8 39.49 20.43 16.32
C ARG A 8 38.65 20.33 15.03
N GLN A 9 38.08 19.14 14.84
CA GLN A 9 36.65 18.95 14.52
C GLN A 9 36.13 19.64 13.24
N GLY A 10 36.45 19.05 12.09
CA GLY A 10 35.70 19.28 10.85
C GLY A 10 34.30 18.67 10.97
N ARG A 11 33.31 19.51 11.28
CA ARG A 11 31.88 19.16 11.29
C ARG A 11 31.50 18.48 9.99
N TRP A 12 31.04 17.24 10.09
CA TRP A 12 30.21 16.62 9.07
C TRP A 12 28.98 17.51 8.86
N ARG A 13 29.02 18.38 7.84
CA ARG A 13 27.83 19.09 7.38
C ARG A 13 26.90 18.03 6.80
N LYS A 14 26.00 17.54 7.64
CA LYS A 14 24.80 16.78 7.25
C LYS A 14 24.13 17.63 6.17
N ARG A 15 24.33 17.26 4.90
CA ARG A 15 23.59 17.86 3.79
C ARG A 15 22.12 17.63 4.13
N ARG A 16 21.42 18.67 4.58
CA ARG A 16 19.96 18.70 4.55
C ARG A 16 19.63 18.53 3.08
N ARG A 17 19.31 17.30 2.68
CA ARG A 17 18.63 17.03 1.42
C ARG A 17 17.35 17.84 1.57
N GLY A 18 17.30 18.99 0.91
CA GLY A 18 16.05 19.73 0.83
C GLY A 18 15.05 18.74 0.26
N GLU A 19 14.00 18.45 1.03
CA GLU A 19 12.86 17.73 0.50
C GLU A 19 12.47 18.46 -0.78
N PRO A 20 12.37 17.76 -1.92
CA PRO A 20 11.89 18.41 -3.11
C PRO A 20 10.50 18.94 -2.75
N LYS A 21 10.37 20.26 -2.77
CA LYS A 21 9.10 20.96 -2.56
C LYS A 21 8.29 20.75 -3.85
N VAL A 22 7.89 19.51 -4.07
CA VAL A 22 7.05 19.12 -5.20
C VAL A 22 5.69 19.68 -4.86
N ASN A 23 5.28 20.68 -5.63
CA ASN A 23 3.94 21.22 -5.52
C ASN A 23 3.02 20.19 -6.18
N HIS A 24 2.67 19.13 -5.44
CA HIS A 24 1.60 18.23 -5.83
C HIS A 24 0.34 19.10 -5.79
N ARG A 25 -0.04 19.69 -6.92
CA ARG A 25 -1.40 20.19 -7.07
C ARG A 25 -2.30 19.08 -6.56
N GLU A 26 -3.11 19.38 -5.54
CA GLU A 26 -4.02 18.43 -4.92
C GLU A 26 -4.79 17.72 -6.06
N LEU A 27 -4.39 16.48 -6.35
CA LEU A 27 -5.02 15.66 -7.36
C LEU A 27 -6.40 15.30 -6.79
N THR A 28 -7.44 15.46 -7.61
CA THR A 28 -8.77 14.98 -7.27
C THR A 28 -8.75 13.46 -7.14
N SER A 29 -9.74 12.88 -6.44
CA SER A 29 -9.93 11.43 -6.34
C SER A 29 -9.86 10.75 -7.70
N ASP A 30 -10.62 11.23 -8.70
CA ASP A 30 -10.61 10.69 -10.05
C ASP A 30 -9.22 10.74 -10.70
N GLY A 31 -8.45 11.80 -10.45
CA GLY A 31 -7.08 11.94 -10.93
C GLY A 31 -6.13 10.95 -10.26
N LEU A 32 -6.34 10.64 -8.97
CA LEU A 32 -5.59 9.62 -8.25
C LEU A 32 -5.97 8.22 -8.75
N VAL A 33 -7.25 7.92 -8.96
CA VAL A 33 -7.70 6.64 -9.52
C VAL A 33 -7.01 6.41 -10.87
N LEU A 34 -7.08 7.38 -11.79
CA LEU A 34 -6.44 7.27 -13.10
C LEU A 34 -4.92 7.05 -12.98
N LEU A 35 -4.25 7.77 -12.08
CA LEU A 35 -2.82 7.58 -11.83
C LEU A 35 -2.52 6.15 -11.35
N LEU A 36 -3.29 5.63 -10.41
CA LEU A 36 -3.08 4.29 -9.86
C LEU A 36 -3.42 3.21 -10.89
N GLU A 37 -4.42 3.41 -11.74
CA GLU A 37 -4.74 2.53 -12.87
C GLU A 37 -3.60 2.44 -13.88
N LEU A 38 -3.02 3.58 -14.27
CA LEU A 38 -1.84 3.59 -15.14
C LEU A 38 -0.65 2.86 -14.49
N LEU A 39 -0.46 3.04 -13.18
CA LEU A 39 0.59 2.34 -12.44
C LEU A 39 0.30 0.83 -12.30
N LEU A 40 -0.97 0.42 -12.31
CA LEU A 40 -1.38 -0.98 -12.33
C LEU A 40 -1.10 -1.66 -13.66
N GLU A 41 -0.86 -0.92 -14.75
CA GLU A 41 -0.41 -1.52 -16.02
C GLU A 41 1.09 -1.84 -15.99
N GLU A 42 1.87 -1.14 -15.17
CA GLU A 42 3.32 -1.32 -15.09
C GLU A 42 3.71 -2.69 -14.50
N GLU A 43 4.65 -3.38 -15.15
CA GLU A 43 5.11 -4.71 -14.69
C GLU A 43 5.83 -4.63 -13.34
N LYS A 44 6.61 -3.56 -13.11
CA LYS A 44 7.50 -3.43 -11.96
C LYS A 44 7.47 -2.02 -11.40
N LEU A 45 7.05 -1.90 -10.14
CA LEU A 45 7.19 -0.68 -9.36
C LEU A 45 8.14 -0.91 -8.18
N SER A 46 8.94 0.10 -7.87
CA SER A 46 9.86 0.02 -6.73
C SER A 46 9.11 0.21 -5.42
N SER A 47 9.54 -0.49 -4.37
CA SER A 47 9.01 -0.32 -3.01
C SER A 47 9.12 1.13 -2.52
N THR A 48 10.16 1.86 -2.94
CA THR A 48 10.34 3.29 -2.64
C THR A 48 9.28 4.15 -3.32
N THR A 49 8.92 3.83 -4.57
CA THR A 49 7.86 4.52 -5.32
C THR A 49 6.52 4.32 -4.63
N LEU A 50 6.16 3.07 -4.30
CA LEU A 50 4.92 2.74 -3.59
C LEU A 50 4.84 3.46 -2.25
N HIS A 51 5.93 3.45 -1.48
CA HIS A 51 5.99 4.18 -0.21
C HIS A 51 5.79 5.69 -0.39
N THR A 52 6.43 6.28 -1.41
CA THR A 52 6.32 7.72 -1.70
C THR A 52 4.91 8.09 -2.15
N LEU A 53 4.26 7.25 -2.97
CA LEU A 53 2.86 7.43 -3.39
C LEU A 53 1.94 7.44 -2.18
N HIS A 54 2.07 6.43 -1.32
CA HIS A 54 1.25 6.30 -0.11
C HIS A 54 1.37 7.51 0.81
N THR A 55 2.58 7.99 1.07
CA THR A 55 2.81 9.13 1.98
C THR A 55 2.46 10.48 1.35
N THR A 56 2.67 10.64 0.05
CA THR A 56 2.39 11.90 -0.64
C THR A 56 0.88 12.14 -0.76
N TYR A 57 0.12 11.11 -1.12
CA TYR A 57 -1.32 11.23 -1.41
C TYR A 57 -2.21 10.71 -0.28
N HIS A 58 -1.63 10.26 0.84
CA HIS A 58 -2.37 9.76 2.01
C HIS A 58 -3.42 8.71 1.63
N LEU A 59 -3.03 7.73 0.80
CA LEU A 59 -3.96 6.84 0.10
C LEU A 59 -4.92 6.08 1.03
N HIS A 60 -4.50 5.74 2.25
CA HIS A 60 -5.35 5.09 3.26
C HIS A 60 -6.54 5.94 3.75
N THR A 61 -6.50 7.27 3.58
CA THR A 61 -7.60 8.19 3.97
C THR A 61 -8.50 8.62 2.82
N GLN A 62 -8.20 8.17 1.59
CA GLN A 62 -8.97 8.52 0.41
C GLN A 62 -10.29 7.72 0.37
N ASP A 63 -11.14 8.04 -0.59
CA ASP A 63 -12.38 7.30 -0.83
C ASP A 63 -12.12 5.82 -1.18
N ALA A 64 -13.19 5.02 -1.18
CA ALA A 64 -13.11 3.58 -1.36
C ALA A 64 -12.48 3.16 -2.70
N GLU A 65 -12.67 3.95 -3.77
CA GLU A 65 -12.16 3.62 -5.10
C GLU A 65 -10.64 3.80 -5.16
N VAL A 66 -10.13 4.92 -4.63
CA VAL A 66 -8.68 5.15 -4.50
C VAL A 66 -8.05 4.10 -3.58
N ARG A 67 -8.67 3.80 -2.44
CA ARG A 67 -8.18 2.77 -1.51
C ARG A 67 -8.14 1.38 -2.15
N HIS A 68 -9.15 1.03 -2.96
CA HIS A 68 -9.18 -0.23 -3.69
C HIS A 68 -8.00 -0.35 -4.66
N ARG A 69 -7.77 0.67 -5.51
CA ARG A 69 -6.65 0.69 -6.46
C ARG A 69 -5.29 0.67 -5.78
N TRP A 70 -5.16 1.34 -4.63
CA TRP A 70 -3.96 1.25 -3.80
C TRP A 70 -3.72 -0.17 -3.30
N CYS A 71 -4.74 -0.83 -2.77
CA CYS A 71 -4.63 -2.20 -2.27
C CYS A 71 -4.25 -3.18 -3.40
N GLU A 72 -4.82 -2.99 -4.59
CA GLU A 72 -4.47 -3.76 -5.79
C GLU A 72 -2.98 -3.64 -6.12
N LEU A 73 -2.42 -2.43 -6.13
CA LEU A 73 -0.98 -2.19 -6.33
C LEU A 73 -0.12 -2.87 -5.26
N VAL A 74 -0.55 -2.78 -4.00
CA VAL A 74 0.14 -3.41 -2.87
C VAL A 74 0.21 -4.92 -3.04
N VAL A 75 -0.89 -5.55 -3.44
CA VAL A 75 -0.97 -7.00 -3.68
C VAL A 75 -0.14 -7.38 -4.91
N LYS A 76 -0.35 -6.70 -6.04
CA LYS A 76 0.35 -6.95 -7.31
C LYS A 76 1.87 -6.96 -7.14
N HIS A 77 2.41 -5.98 -6.42
CA HIS A 77 3.86 -5.83 -6.20
C HIS A 77 4.37 -6.47 -4.89
N GLY A 78 3.51 -7.11 -4.10
CA GLY A 78 3.89 -7.75 -2.83
C GLY A 78 4.49 -6.78 -1.81
N HIS A 79 3.92 -5.58 -1.69
CA HIS A 79 4.41 -4.55 -0.78
C HIS A 79 3.94 -4.81 0.67
N SER A 80 4.57 -5.77 1.33
CA SER A 80 4.16 -6.29 2.65
C SER A 80 4.00 -5.23 3.76
N LYS A 81 4.72 -4.11 3.67
CA LYS A 81 4.61 -2.99 4.61
C LYS A 81 3.24 -2.33 4.64
N ALA A 82 2.44 -2.48 3.58
CA ALA A 82 1.09 -1.91 3.46
C ALA A 82 -0.01 -2.98 3.48
N TYR A 83 0.29 -4.22 3.90
CA TYR A 83 -0.74 -5.25 4.05
C TYR A 83 -1.78 -4.91 5.13
N GLN A 84 -1.47 -4.01 6.06
CA GLN A 84 -2.47 -3.48 6.99
C GLN A 84 -3.58 -2.75 6.24
N ASP A 85 -3.25 -1.91 5.26
CA ASP A 85 -4.24 -1.19 4.44
C ASP A 85 -5.14 -2.17 3.67
N VAL A 86 -4.56 -3.26 3.16
CA VAL A 86 -5.30 -4.34 2.48
C VAL A 86 -6.27 -5.03 3.45
N GLN A 87 -5.82 -5.36 4.66
CA GLN A 87 -6.69 -5.95 5.68
C GLN A 87 -7.83 -5.00 6.05
N ASP A 88 -7.52 -3.74 6.31
CA ASP A 88 -8.51 -2.73 6.68
C ASP A 88 -9.54 -2.57 5.56
N PHE A 89 -9.11 -2.55 4.29
CA PHE A 89 -10.01 -2.49 3.15
C PHE A 89 -10.93 -3.74 3.05
N LEU A 90 -10.37 -4.95 3.16
CA LEU A 90 -11.16 -6.19 3.09
C LEU A 90 -12.18 -6.30 4.23
N VAL A 91 -11.89 -5.73 5.40
CA VAL A 91 -12.80 -5.76 6.54
C VAL A 91 -13.97 -4.78 6.36
N HIS A 92 -13.69 -3.57 5.86
CA HIS A 92 -14.67 -2.48 5.84
C HIS A 92 -15.40 -2.31 4.49
N ASP A 93 -14.78 -2.68 3.36
CA ASP A 93 -15.28 -2.46 2.01
C ASP A 93 -15.55 -3.81 1.29
N GLN A 94 -16.26 -4.72 1.98
CA GLN A 94 -16.39 -6.14 1.62
C GLN A 94 -16.90 -6.40 0.18
N ALA A 95 -17.85 -5.59 -0.32
CA ALA A 95 -18.39 -5.75 -1.67
C ALA A 95 -17.34 -5.53 -2.76
N MET A 96 -16.50 -4.49 -2.61
CA MET A 96 -15.38 -4.24 -3.53
C MET A 96 -14.22 -5.20 -3.25
N GLY A 97 -14.04 -5.63 -2.00
CA GLY A 97 -12.97 -6.52 -1.57
C GLY A 97 -12.99 -7.93 -2.19
N VAL A 98 -14.12 -8.39 -2.74
CA VAL A 98 -14.22 -9.71 -3.40
C VAL A 98 -13.17 -9.89 -4.50
N TYR A 99 -12.97 -8.86 -5.34
CA TYR A 99 -11.95 -8.91 -6.40
C TYR A 99 -10.54 -9.07 -5.83
N LEU A 100 -10.24 -8.33 -4.76
CA LEU A 100 -8.94 -8.32 -4.12
C LEU A 100 -8.58 -9.68 -3.47
N TYR A 101 -9.57 -10.44 -3.01
CA TYR A 101 -9.35 -11.82 -2.59
C TYR A 101 -8.82 -12.68 -3.73
N GLY A 102 -9.34 -12.53 -4.95
CA GLY A 102 -8.81 -13.21 -6.14
C GLY A 102 -7.35 -12.83 -6.39
N GLU A 103 -7.03 -11.54 -6.38
CA GLU A 103 -5.65 -11.05 -6.57
C GLU A 103 -4.66 -11.60 -5.53
N LEU A 104 -5.07 -11.70 -4.27
CA LEU A 104 -4.25 -12.30 -3.19
C LEU A 104 -3.96 -13.78 -3.42
N MET A 105 -4.80 -14.47 -4.18
CA MET A 105 -4.66 -15.89 -4.48
C MET A 105 -3.86 -16.16 -5.77
N VAL A 106 -3.95 -15.28 -6.77
CA VAL A 106 -3.34 -15.45 -8.11
C VAL A 106 -1.83 -15.71 -8.07
N GLN A 107 -1.09 -15.01 -7.21
CA GLN A 107 0.38 -15.14 -7.14
C GLN A 107 0.85 -16.27 -6.21
N GLU A 108 -0.07 -16.97 -5.54
CA GLU A 108 0.20 -18.07 -4.60
C GLU A 108 1.24 -17.76 -3.50
N LYS A 109 1.37 -16.47 -3.12
CA LYS A 109 2.31 -16.05 -2.08
C LYS A 109 1.77 -16.46 -0.71
N PRO A 110 2.53 -17.22 0.12
CA PRO A 110 2.05 -17.69 1.41
C PRO A 110 1.57 -16.58 2.35
N GLU A 111 2.25 -15.43 2.34
CA GLU A 111 1.87 -14.27 3.15
C GLU A 111 0.51 -13.68 2.74
N GLN A 112 0.23 -13.63 1.43
CA GLN A 112 -1.01 -13.10 0.86
C GLN A 112 -2.17 -14.06 1.09
N GLN A 113 -1.95 -15.36 0.89
CA GLN A 113 -2.97 -16.36 1.21
C GLN A 113 -3.30 -16.39 2.71
N ALA A 114 -2.29 -16.25 3.57
CA ALA A 114 -2.51 -16.15 5.02
C ALA A 114 -3.26 -14.87 5.38
N LEU A 115 -3.00 -13.75 4.70
CA LEU A 115 -3.75 -12.51 4.85
C LEU A 115 -5.22 -12.70 4.45
N ALA A 116 -5.48 -13.28 3.28
CA ALA A 116 -6.83 -13.59 2.81
C ALA A 116 -7.60 -14.46 3.83
N ARG A 117 -7.03 -15.58 4.26
CA ARG A 117 -7.67 -16.48 5.25
C ARG A 117 -7.98 -15.77 6.56
N ARG A 118 -7.06 -14.94 7.07
CA ARG A 118 -7.30 -14.13 8.27
C ARG A 118 -8.45 -13.16 8.06
N CYS A 119 -8.44 -12.39 6.97
CA CYS A 119 -9.50 -11.40 6.69
C CYS A 119 -10.86 -12.09 6.54
N LEU A 120 -10.92 -13.20 5.80
CA LEU A 120 -12.16 -13.97 5.64
C LEU A 120 -12.70 -14.45 6.99
N SER A 121 -11.84 -14.98 7.87
CA SER A 121 -12.27 -15.40 9.21
C SER A 121 -12.85 -14.27 10.07
N LEU A 122 -12.43 -13.02 9.81
CA LEU A 122 -12.94 -11.84 10.53
C LEU A 122 -14.32 -11.40 10.03
N VAL A 123 -14.58 -11.50 8.72
CA VAL A 123 -15.81 -10.94 8.11
C VAL A 123 -16.83 -11.96 7.64
N GLN A 124 -16.50 -13.25 7.60
CA GLN A 124 -17.36 -14.28 7.01
C GLN A 124 -18.81 -14.29 7.54
N GLU A 125 -19.03 -13.89 8.80
CA GLU A 125 -20.37 -13.87 9.40
C GLU A 125 -21.20 -12.64 8.97
N GLU A 126 -20.55 -11.53 8.65
CA GLU A 126 -21.18 -10.27 8.26
C GLU A 126 -21.29 -10.11 6.74
N MET A 127 -20.44 -10.83 6.01
CA MET A 127 -20.35 -10.77 4.55
C MET A 127 -21.62 -11.30 3.88
N ASP A 128 -22.05 -10.62 2.81
CA ASP A 128 -23.18 -11.08 1.99
C ASP A 128 -22.98 -12.54 1.56
N GLN A 129 -24.05 -13.34 1.64
CA GLN A 129 -23.97 -14.78 1.42
C GLN A 129 -23.43 -15.14 0.03
N SER A 130 -23.77 -14.36 -1.00
CA SER A 130 -23.32 -14.61 -2.37
C SER A 130 -21.83 -14.30 -2.51
N ALA A 131 -21.39 -13.16 -1.97
CA ALA A 131 -19.99 -12.76 -1.96
C ALA A 131 -19.13 -13.74 -1.14
N ARG A 132 -19.60 -14.14 0.04
CA ARG A 132 -18.93 -15.10 0.93
C ARG A 132 -18.63 -16.41 0.22
N ARG A 133 -19.62 -16.99 -0.49
CA ARG A 133 -19.43 -18.25 -1.22
C ARG A 133 -18.33 -18.16 -2.26
N VAL A 134 -18.29 -17.06 -3.02
CA VAL A 134 -17.26 -16.83 -4.04
C VAL A 134 -15.88 -16.71 -3.39
N VAL A 135 -15.77 -15.98 -2.28
CA VAL A 135 -14.49 -15.84 -1.56
C VAL A 135 -14.04 -17.14 -0.91
N GLU A 136 -14.96 -17.91 -0.31
CA GLU A 136 -14.66 -19.23 0.26
C GLU A 136 -14.12 -20.19 -0.82
N GLU A 137 -14.72 -20.21 -2.02
CA GLU A 137 -14.24 -21.03 -3.14
C GLU A 137 -12.82 -20.68 -3.61
N MET A 138 -12.41 -19.41 -3.47
CA MET A 138 -11.07 -18.97 -3.84
C MET A 138 -10.02 -19.24 -2.74
N VAL A 139 -10.42 -19.19 -1.47
CA VAL A 139 -9.50 -19.10 -0.31
C VAL A 139 -9.33 -20.43 0.45
N LEU A 140 -10.37 -21.28 0.46
CA LEU A 140 -10.45 -22.54 1.22
C LEU A 140 -10.28 -23.75 0.30
#